data_AF-A0A227J219-F1
#
_entry.id   AF-A0A227J219-F1
#
_cell.length_a   1.000
_cell.length_b   1.000
_cell.length_c   1.000
_cell.angle_alpha   90.00
_cell.angle_beta   90.00
_cell.angle_gamma   90.00
#
_symmetry.space_group_name_H-M   'P 1'
#
loop_
_entity.id
_entity.type
_entity.pdbx_description
1 polymer ?
#
loop_
_entity_poly.entity_id
_entity_poly.type
_entity_poly.pdbx_seq_one_letter_code
_entity_poly.pdbx_strand_id
1 'polypeptide(L)'
;SQWKEDPFSGAIKDGYIWGRGVLDDKNQIHAILEAAEMKIKEGFQPERTILFVFGHDEEVGGPEGAKHAADIIEQRYDKIAFVIDESAPLVPG
;
A
#
# COMPACT_ATOMS: atom_id res chain seq x y z
N SER A 1 16.76 -16.40 -15.32
CA SER A 1 15.87 -15.99 -14.21
C SER A 1 15.79 -17.13 -13.20
N GLN A 2 15.73 -16.83 -11.90
CA GLN A 2 15.41 -17.82 -10.85
C GLN A 2 13.90 -17.96 -10.60
N TRP A 3 13.09 -17.16 -11.29
CA TRP A 3 11.64 -17.22 -11.17
C TRP A 3 11.05 -18.40 -11.93
N LYS A 4 10.01 -19.00 -11.35
CA LYS A 4 9.21 -20.06 -11.98
C LYS A 4 8.18 -19.52 -12.98
N GLU A 5 7.70 -18.30 -12.75
CA GLU A 5 6.81 -17.54 -13.64
C GLU A 5 7.44 -16.17 -13.95
N ASP A 6 7.02 -15.49 -15.01
CA ASP A 6 7.56 -14.17 -15.33
C ASP A 6 7.28 -13.18 -14.17
N PRO A 7 8.32 -12.54 -13.59
CA PRO A 7 8.20 -11.69 -12.39
C PRO A 7 7.28 -10.49 -12.54
N PHE A 8 6.94 -10.05 -13.75
CA PHE A 8 6.09 -8.88 -13.97
C PHE A 8 4.79 -9.21 -14.71
N SER A 9 4.49 -10.50 -14.88
CA SER A 9 3.28 -10.96 -15.56
C SER A 9 2.02 -10.88 -14.72
N GLY A 10 2.13 -10.99 -13.39
CA GLY A 10 0.98 -11.17 -12.50
C GLY A 10 0.26 -12.51 -12.73
N ALA A 11 0.98 -13.54 -13.20
CA ALA A 11 0.40 -14.84 -13.53
C ALA A 11 -0.31 -15.47 -12.33
N ILE A 12 -1.51 -15.99 -12.55
CA ILE A 12 -2.25 -16.77 -11.56
C ILE A 12 -1.99 -18.25 -11.84
N LYS A 13 -1.35 -18.94 -10.88
CA LYS A 13 -1.00 -20.36 -11.01
C LYS A 13 -0.98 -21.04 -9.66
N ASP A 14 -1.55 -22.25 -9.62
CA ASP A 14 -1.65 -23.10 -8.42
C ASP A 14 -2.32 -22.41 -7.22
N GLY A 15 -3.24 -21.47 -7.50
CA GLY A 15 -3.94 -20.68 -6.48
C GLY A 15 -3.18 -19.45 -5.97
N TYR A 16 -2.02 -19.13 -6.54
CA TYR A 16 -1.19 -17.98 -6.17
C TYR A 16 -1.07 -16.98 -7.31
N ILE A 17 -0.89 -15.70 -6.96
CA ILE A 17 -0.46 -14.66 -7.89
C ILE A 17 1.08 -14.63 -7.84
N TRP A 18 1.72 -14.75 -9.00
CA TRP A 18 3.16 -14.69 -9.14
C TRP A 18 3.59 -13.32 -9.68
N GLY A 19 4.46 -12.64 -8.93
CA GLY A 19 5.12 -11.42 -9.39
C GLY A 19 5.93 -10.70 -8.32
N ARG A 20 6.95 -9.95 -8.75
CA ARG A 20 7.63 -8.95 -7.92
C ARG A 20 6.63 -7.84 -7.63
N GLY A 21 6.49 -7.44 -6.37
CA GLY A 21 5.46 -6.50 -5.96
C GLY A 21 4.25 -7.16 -5.30
N VAL A 22 4.02 -8.47 -5.48
CA VAL A 22 2.76 -9.10 -5.05
C VAL A 22 2.61 -9.12 -3.53
N LEU A 23 3.69 -9.41 -2.79
CA LEU A 23 3.66 -9.39 -1.31
C LEU A 23 4.14 -8.07 -0.73
N ASP A 24 5.08 -7.43 -1.41
CA ASP A 24 5.76 -6.21 -1.02
C ASP A 24 5.72 -5.27 -2.24
N ASP A 25 4.78 -4.31 -2.30
CA ASP A 25 3.66 -4.10 -1.34
C ASP A 25 2.29 -3.93 -2.03
N LYS A 26 2.19 -4.40 -3.28
CA LYS A 26 1.02 -4.09 -4.13
C LYS A 26 -0.25 -4.80 -3.69
N ASN A 27 -0.19 -5.92 -2.96
CA ASN A 27 -1.38 -6.53 -2.37
C ASN A 27 -2.03 -5.61 -1.32
N GLN A 28 -1.25 -4.98 -0.45
CA GLN A 28 -1.78 -4.10 0.60
C GLN A 28 -2.36 -2.84 -0.02
N ILE A 29 -1.67 -2.25 -1.01
CA ILE A 29 -2.21 -1.12 -1.79
C ILE A 29 -3.56 -1.48 -2.43
N HIS A 30 -3.67 -2.63 -3.10
CA HIS A 30 -4.94 -3.07 -3.68
C HIS A 30 -6.03 -3.28 -2.62
N ALA A 31 -5.71 -3.92 -1.49
CA ALA A 31 -6.68 -4.14 -0.41
C ALA A 31 -7.21 -2.82 0.17
N ILE A 32 -6.34 -1.81 0.34
CA ILE A 32 -6.72 -0.47 0.81
C ILE A 32 -7.67 0.20 -0.17
N LEU A 33 -7.36 0.16 -1.47
CA LEU A 33 -8.20 0.78 -2.51
C LEU A 33 -9.56 0.10 -2.64
N GLU A 34 -9.60 -1.23 -2.65
CA GLU A 34 -10.85 -2.01 -2.69
C GLU A 34 -11.73 -1.71 -1.47
N ALA A 35 -11.15 -1.69 -0.26
CA ALA A 35 -11.89 -1.37 0.96
C ALA A 35 -12.45 0.07 0.92
N ALA A 36 -11.67 1.03 0.44
CA ALA A 36 -12.11 2.41 0.28
C ALA A 36 -13.28 2.51 -0.72
N GLU A 37 -13.16 1.87 -1.89
CA GLU A 37 -14.24 1.84 -2.89
C GLU A 37 -15.53 1.21 -2.36
N MET A 38 -15.41 0.07 -1.66
CA MET A 38 -16.55 -0.60 -1.03
C MET A 38 -17.24 0.34 -0.03
N LYS A 39 -16.48 1.00 0.84
CA LYS A 39 -17.04 1.91 1.85
C LYS A 39 -17.68 3.14 1.25
N ILE A 40 -17.09 3.71 0.20
CA ILE A 40 -17.69 4.82 -0.55
C ILE A 40 -19.04 4.38 -1.15
N LYS A 41 -19.11 3.18 -1.76
CA LYS A 41 -20.36 2.63 -2.31
C LYS A 41 -21.43 2.39 -1.23
N GLU A 42 -21.03 2.07 -0.01
CA GLU A 42 -21.92 1.93 1.16
C GLU A 42 -22.37 3.28 1.76
N GLY A 43 -21.90 4.41 1.23
CA GLY A 43 -22.22 5.74 1.74
C GLY A 43 -21.49 6.08 3.04
N PHE A 44 -20.40 5.39 3.36
CA PHE A 44 -19.58 5.67 4.53
C PHE A 44 -19.02 7.11 4.47
N GLN A 45 -19.18 7.83 5.58
CA GLN A 45 -18.61 9.16 5.77
C GLN A 45 -17.73 9.12 7.03
N PRO A 46 -16.40 9.15 6.90
CA PRO A 46 -15.53 9.07 8.06
C PRO A 46 -15.59 10.36 8.88
N GLU A 47 -15.60 10.24 10.21
CA GLU A 47 -15.53 11.39 11.12
C GLU A 47 -14.21 12.16 11.03
N ARG A 48 -13.14 11.49 10.58
CA ARG A 48 -11.80 12.05 10.39
C ARG A 48 -11.38 11.92 8.94
N THR A 49 -10.62 12.88 8.45
CA THR A 49 -9.97 12.78 7.14
C THR A 49 -9.04 11.57 7.10
N ILE A 50 -9.18 10.75 6.07
CA ILE A 50 -8.27 9.65 5.75
C ILE A 50 -7.37 10.14 4.61
N LEU A 51 -6.05 10.04 4.80
CA LEU A 51 -5.06 10.38 3.78
C LEU A 51 -4.48 9.09 3.22
N PHE A 52 -4.66 8.86 1.92
CA PHE A 52 -3.96 7.79 1.21
C PHE A 52 -2.66 8.36 0.63
N VAL A 53 -1.52 7.82 1.04
CA VAL A 53 -0.19 8.26 0.64
C VAL A 53 0.52 7.08 0.00
N PHE A 54 0.80 7.15 -1.31
CA PHE A 54 1.48 6.10 -2.05
C PHE A 54 2.80 6.65 -2.59
N GLY A 55 3.92 6.16 -2.05
CA GLY A 55 5.29 6.53 -2.43
C GLY A 55 5.87 5.59 -3.50
N HIS A 56 7.16 5.77 -3.83
CA HIS A 56 7.83 4.98 -4.88
C HIS A 56 9.26 4.55 -4.57
N ASP A 57 9.87 5.02 -3.47
CA ASP A 57 11.30 4.87 -3.18
C ASP A 57 11.59 4.29 -1.78
N GLU A 58 10.60 3.66 -1.14
CA GLU A 58 10.76 2.95 0.14
C GLU A 58 11.93 1.95 0.07
N GLU A 59 11.98 1.16 -1.00
CA GLU A 59 12.99 0.13 -1.26
C GLU A 59 14.44 0.66 -1.35
N VAL A 60 14.61 1.99 -1.40
CA VAL A 60 15.91 2.69 -1.37
C VAL A 60 16.00 3.73 -0.25
N GLY A 61 15.06 3.73 0.70
CA GLY A 61 15.07 4.49 1.94
C GLY A 61 14.10 5.67 2.02
N GLY A 62 13.31 5.96 0.98
CA GLY A 62 12.22 6.95 1.04
C GLY A 62 12.56 8.46 1.02
N PRO A 63 13.76 8.95 0.62
CA PRO A 63 14.07 10.39 0.71
C PRO A 63 13.27 11.28 -0.25
N GLU A 64 12.84 10.75 -1.40
CA GLU A 64 12.12 11.48 -2.44
C GLU A 64 10.61 11.25 -2.40
N GLY A 65 10.15 10.13 -1.83
CA GLY A 65 8.73 9.82 -1.66
C GLY A 65 8.23 10.15 -0.26
N ALA A 66 8.43 9.24 0.70
CA ALA A 66 7.83 9.34 2.03
C ALA A 66 8.24 10.64 2.77
N LYS A 67 9.51 11.04 2.67
CA LYS A 67 10.00 12.28 3.30
C LYS A 67 9.32 13.53 2.75
N HIS A 68 9.21 13.65 1.42
CA HIS A 68 8.53 14.79 0.81
C HIS A 68 7.02 14.80 1.10
N ALA A 69 6.38 13.63 1.13
CA ALA A 69 4.98 13.53 1.52
C ALA A 69 4.77 14.02 2.96
N ALA A 70 5.63 13.62 3.89
CA ALA A 70 5.59 14.09 5.28
C ALA A 70 5.70 15.62 5.37
N ASP A 71 6.66 16.22 4.66
CA ASP A 71 6.85 17.68 4.66
C ASP A 71 5.60 18.42 4.18
N ILE A 72 4.91 17.91 3.15
CA ILE A 72 3.67 18.49 2.64
C ILE A 72 2.52 18.30 3.63
N ILE A 73 2.42 17.14 4.28
CA ILE A 73 1.37 16.83 5.25
C ILE A 73 1.49 17.72 6.48
N GLU A 74 2.70 17.90 7.03
CA GLU A 74 2.98 18.78 8.16
C GLU A 74 2.62 20.25 7.88
N GLN A 75 2.72 20.70 6.62
CA GLN A 75 2.31 22.04 6.21
C GLN A 75 0.79 22.21 6.08
N ARG A 76 0.05 21.11 5.89
CA ARG A 76 -1.40 21.13 5.57
C ARG A 76 -2.29 20.72 6.73
N TYR A 77 -1.75 19.97 7.71
CA TYR A 77 -2.52 19.38 8.78
C TYR A 77 -1.82 19.58 10.13
N ASP A 78 -2.53 20.18 11.08
CA ASP A 78 -1.98 20.47 12.41
C ASP A 78 -1.86 19.24 13.32
N LYS A 79 -2.65 18.19 13.05
CA LYS A 79 -2.73 16.99 13.90
C LYS A 79 -2.90 15.73 13.06
N ILE A 80 -2.01 14.77 13.28
CA ILE A 80 -2.10 13.40 12.77
C ILE A 80 -2.41 12.48 13.94
N ALA A 81 -3.49 11.70 13.84
CA ALA A 81 -3.90 10.80 14.92
C ALA A 81 -3.03 9.54 14.97
N PHE A 82 -2.76 8.95 13.81
CA PHE A 82 -1.88 7.80 13.63
C PHE A 82 -1.48 7.70 12.14
N VAL A 83 -0.45 6.90 11.88
CA VAL A 83 0.00 6.48 10.54
C VAL A 83 0.03 4.95 10.52
N ILE A 84 -0.40 4.36 9.40
CA ILE A 84 -0.30 2.92 9.12
C ILE A 84 0.43 2.80 7.79
N ASP A 85 1.38 1.87 7.73
CA ASP A 85 2.19 1.58 6.55
C ASP A 85 2.19 0.07 6.29
N GLU A 86 3.03 -0.38 5.35
CA GLU A 86 3.20 -1.79 5.01
C GLU A 86 3.42 -2.68 6.25
N SER A 87 2.89 -3.89 6.18
CA SER A 87 3.02 -4.90 7.22
C SER A 87 3.68 -6.17 6.69
N ALA A 88 4.36 -6.91 7.57
CA ALA A 88 4.91 -8.20 7.20
C ALA A 88 3.78 -9.21 6.91
N PRO A 89 3.95 -10.11 5.92
CA PRO A 89 2.96 -11.15 5.65
C PRO A 89 2.77 -12.05 6.87
N LEU A 90 1.52 -12.38 7.17
CA LEU A 90 1.20 -13.38 8.19
C LEU A 90 1.62 -14.77 7.67
N VAL A 91 2.65 -15.34 8.28
CA VAL A 91 3.10 -16.71 8.00
C VAL A 91 2.67 -17.63 9.14
N PRO A 92 2.11 -18.83 8.86
CA PRO A 92 1.94 -19.85 9.88
C PRO A 92 3.30 -20.19 10.51
N GLY A 93 3.34 -20.27 11.84
CA GLY A 93 4.51 -20.72 12.60
C GLY A 93 4.71 -22.23 12.59
#